data_AF-A0A1E3VRA9-F1
#
_entry.id   AF-A0A1E3VRA9-F1
#
_cell.length_a   1.000
_cell.length_b   1.000
_cell.length_c   1.000
_cell.angle_alpha   90.00
_cell.angle_beta   90.00
_cell.angle_gamma   90.00
#
_symmetry.space_group_name_H-M   'P 1'
#
loop_
_entity.id
_entity.type
_entity.pdbx_description
1 polymer ?
#
loop_
_entity_poly.entity_id
_entity_poly.type
_entity_poly.pdbx_seq_one_letter_code
_entity_poly.pdbx_strand_id
1 'polypeptide(L)'
;MKSPYRDNYESVAEEGHKKFMAAGCNGCHGGTGGGGMGPPLSNEVWIYGNDGDTLFRLIALGSDGLKEQGYVRKGSENVVGPMPPHGGIVKSNDDMWKIIAWIWSINPPDKKAASAQ
;
A
#
# COMPACT_ATOMS: atom_id res chain seq x y z
N MET A 1 -2.62 -10.11 -10.70
CA MET A 1 -4.01 -10.12 -10.20
C MET A 1 -4.59 -8.73 -10.43
N LYS A 2 -5.89 -8.63 -10.75
CA LYS A 2 -6.55 -7.33 -10.99
C LYS A 2 -7.45 -7.00 -9.80
N SER A 3 -7.35 -5.77 -9.30
CA SER A 3 -8.25 -5.28 -8.25
C SER A 3 -9.65 -5.06 -8.82
N PRO A 4 -10.72 -5.46 -8.10
CA PRO A 4 -12.09 -5.09 -8.47
C PRO A 4 -12.41 -3.60 -8.23
N TYR A 5 -11.54 -2.88 -7.51
CA TYR A 5 -11.78 -1.49 -7.10
C TYR A 5 -10.90 -0.47 -7.81
N ARG A 6 -10.10 -0.86 -8.81
CA ARG A 6 -9.08 0.05 -9.39
C ARG A 6 -9.70 1.30 -10.06
N ASP A 7 -10.90 1.17 -10.60
CA ASP A 7 -11.58 2.24 -11.34
C ASP A 7 -12.58 3.01 -10.46
N ASN A 8 -12.76 2.61 -9.20
CA ASN A 8 -13.72 3.18 -8.26
C ASN A 8 -13.27 3.05 -6.80
N TYR A 9 -11.97 3.16 -6.52
CA TYR A 9 -11.41 2.86 -5.20
C TYR A 9 -11.97 3.78 -4.11
N GLU A 10 -12.39 5.00 -4.48
CA GLU A 10 -13.03 5.95 -3.59
C GLU A 10 -14.32 5.40 -2.97
N SER A 11 -15.08 4.56 -3.69
CA SER A 11 -16.36 4.04 -3.18
C SER A 11 -16.19 3.06 -2.02
N VAL A 12 -14.99 2.50 -1.84
CA VAL A 12 -14.68 1.56 -0.75
C VAL A 12 -13.57 2.07 0.18
N ALA A 13 -13.09 3.31 -0.02
CA ALA A 13 -11.95 3.84 0.70
C ALA A 13 -12.19 3.92 2.22
N GLU A 14 -13.40 4.31 2.65
CA GLU A 14 -13.74 4.35 4.09
C GLU A 14 -13.72 2.96 4.73
N GLU A 15 -14.23 1.94 4.05
CA GLU A 15 -14.14 0.56 4.51
C GLU A 15 -12.69 0.10 4.56
N GLY A 16 -11.93 0.40 3.50
CA GLY A 16 -10.50 0.15 3.41
C GLY A 16 -9.70 0.74 4.57
N HIS A 17 -10.02 1.97 4.95
CA HIS A 17 -9.40 2.63 6.10
C HIS A 17 -9.65 1.88 7.40
N LYS A 18 -10.89 1.45 7.65
CA LYS A 18 -11.24 0.65 8.84
C LYS A 18 -10.44 -0.66 8.87
N LYS A 19 -10.26 -1.32 7.72
CA LYS A 19 -9.45 -2.53 7.60
C LYS A 19 -7.96 -2.25 7.83
N PHE A 20 -7.44 -1.16 7.28
CA PHE A 20 -6.07 -0.70 7.50
C PHE A 20 -5.77 -0.44 8.98
N MET A 21 -6.72 0.20 9.68
CA MET A 21 -6.63 0.40 11.12
C MET A 21 -6.67 -0.93 11.89
N ALA A 22 -7.62 -1.80 11.55
CA ALA A 22 -7.81 -3.09 12.22
C ALA A 22 -6.64 -4.08 12.00
N ALA A 23 -5.96 -4.01 10.86
CA ALA A 23 -4.82 -4.85 10.52
C ALA A 23 -3.49 -4.35 11.13
N GLY A 24 -3.50 -3.25 11.88
CA GLY A 24 -2.30 -2.71 12.55
C GLY A 24 -1.37 -1.91 11.65
N CYS A 25 -1.72 -1.68 10.38
CA CYS A 25 -0.88 -0.95 9.42
C CYS A 25 -0.57 0.49 9.89
N ASN A 26 -1.52 1.10 10.60
CA ASN A 26 -1.38 2.43 11.19
C ASN A 26 -0.23 2.55 12.21
N GLY A 27 0.18 1.45 12.85
CA GLY A 27 1.29 1.47 13.81
C GLY A 27 2.63 1.81 13.15
N CYS A 28 2.79 1.53 11.86
CA CYS A 28 4.00 1.86 11.11
C CYS A 28 3.79 3.05 10.17
N HIS A 29 2.66 3.08 9.46
CA HIS A 29 2.38 4.04 8.39
C HIS A 29 1.54 5.24 8.82
N GLY A 30 1.19 5.34 10.10
CA GLY A 30 0.33 6.39 10.64
C GLY A 30 -1.14 6.19 10.28
N GLY A 31 -2.05 6.69 11.13
CA GLY A 31 -3.50 6.51 10.95
C GLY A 31 -4.05 7.11 9.65
N THR A 32 -3.40 8.13 9.10
CA THR A 32 -3.77 8.77 7.84
C THR A 32 -2.82 8.44 6.68
N GLY A 33 -1.90 7.49 6.87
CA GLY A 33 -0.87 7.15 5.88
C GLY A 33 0.31 8.12 5.82
N GLY A 34 0.44 9.04 6.78
CA GLY A 34 1.52 10.03 6.83
C GLY A 34 2.91 9.49 7.20
N GLY A 35 3.05 8.18 7.43
CA GLY A 35 4.31 7.54 7.78
C GLY A 35 4.62 7.55 9.29
N GLY A 36 5.83 7.10 9.62
CA GLY A 36 6.30 6.95 10.99
C GLY A 36 7.49 5.98 11.03
N MET A 37 7.28 4.80 11.60
CA MET A 37 8.25 3.69 11.51
C MET A 37 8.34 3.12 10.10
N GLY A 38 7.25 3.19 9.33
CA GLY A 38 7.19 2.89 7.91
C GLY A 38 7.19 4.17 7.07
N PRO A 39 7.52 4.09 5.77
CA PRO A 39 7.44 5.24 4.88
C PRO A 39 5.99 5.77 4.76
N PRO A 40 5.81 7.07 4.48
CA PRO A 40 4.49 7.62 4.18
C PRO A 40 3.87 6.94 2.96
N LEU A 41 2.60 6.57 3.07
CA LEU A 41 1.79 6.02 1.98
C LEU A 41 1.11 7.12 1.16
N SER A 42 0.95 8.31 1.75
CA SER A 42 0.36 9.50 1.11
C SER A 42 1.32 10.24 0.17
N ASN A 43 2.62 9.92 0.20
CA ASN A 43 3.61 10.55 -0.67
C ASN A 43 3.56 9.97 -2.08
N GLU A 44 3.96 10.75 -3.08
CA GLU A 44 3.96 10.34 -4.49
C GLU A 44 5.01 9.26 -4.83
N VAL A 45 5.81 8.82 -3.85
CA VAL A 45 6.85 7.80 -4.05
C VAL A 45 6.29 6.39 -3.89
N TRP A 46 6.23 5.66 -4.99
CA TRP A 46 5.91 4.24 -5.00
C TRP A 46 7.18 3.38 -5.02
N ILE A 47 7.57 2.86 -3.85
CA ILE A 47 8.84 2.13 -3.68
C ILE A 47 8.90 0.88 -4.56
N TYR A 48 7.84 0.08 -4.68
CA TYR A 48 7.83 -1.14 -5.51
C TYR A 48 6.96 -1.00 -6.78
N GLY A 49 6.08 -0.02 -6.80
CA GLY A 49 5.06 0.17 -7.84
C GLY A 49 3.70 0.46 -7.23
N ASN A 50 2.81 1.05 -8.03
CA ASN A 50 1.46 1.43 -7.62
C ASN A 50 0.38 0.49 -8.18
N ASP A 51 0.76 -0.51 -8.97
CA ASP A 51 -0.18 -1.45 -9.56
C ASP A 51 -0.73 -2.43 -8.50
N GLY A 52 -1.96 -2.88 -8.73
CA GLY A 52 -2.67 -3.72 -7.75
C GLY A 52 -1.97 -5.04 -7.46
N ASP A 53 -1.32 -5.67 -8.45
CA ASP A 53 -0.64 -6.96 -8.22
C ASP A 53 0.57 -6.78 -7.31
N THR A 54 1.40 -5.78 -7.60
CA THR A 54 2.57 -5.44 -6.77
C THR A 54 2.15 -5.13 -5.34
N LEU A 55 1.14 -4.27 -5.15
CA LEU A 55 0.70 -3.89 -3.80
C LEU A 55 0.09 -5.06 -3.03
N PHE A 56 -0.72 -5.88 -3.69
CA PHE A 56 -1.30 -7.07 -3.06
C PHE A 56 -0.22 -8.03 -2.59
N ARG A 57 0.77 -8.33 -3.45
CA ARG A 57 1.90 -9.20 -3.10
C ARG A 57 2.76 -8.59 -2.00
N LEU A 58 3.03 -7.29 -2.08
CA LEU A 58 3.82 -6.58 -1.07
C LEU A 58 3.19 -6.70 0.31
N ILE A 59 1.87 -6.47 0.40
CA ILE A 59 1.17 -6.58 1.68
C ILE A 59 1.10 -8.04 2.14
N ALA A 60 0.81 -8.99 1.24
CA ALA A 60 0.71 -10.39 1.60
C ALA A 60 2.04 -10.99 2.07
N LEU A 61 3.13 -10.72 1.36
CA LEU A 61 4.44 -11.38 1.51
C LEU A 61 5.46 -10.56 2.28
N GLY A 62 5.20 -9.27 2.48
CA GLY A 62 6.20 -8.33 2.95
C GLY A 62 7.24 -8.03 1.87
N SER A 63 8.15 -7.11 2.16
CA SER A 63 9.14 -6.65 1.18
C SER A 63 10.16 -7.72 0.83
N ASP A 64 10.56 -8.57 1.78
CA ASP A 64 11.57 -9.60 1.52
C ASP A 64 11.01 -10.75 0.69
N GLY A 65 9.80 -11.24 1.01
CA GLY A 65 9.12 -12.23 0.19
C GLY A 65 8.77 -11.71 -1.21
N LEU A 66 8.46 -10.43 -1.35
CA LEU A 66 8.28 -9.81 -2.67
C LEU A 66 9.59 -9.80 -3.48
N LYS A 67 10.72 -9.49 -2.84
CA LYS A 67 12.05 -9.48 -3.48
C LYS A 67 12.49 -10.88 -3.93
N GLU A 68 12.16 -11.92 -3.17
CA GLU A 68 12.38 -13.32 -3.59
C GLU A 68 11.63 -13.67 -4.88
N GLN A 69 10.53 -12.99 -5.19
CA GLN A 69 9.81 -13.11 -6.46
C GLN A 69 10.40 -12.25 -7.59
N GLY A 70 11.57 -11.63 -7.39
CA GLY A 70 12.28 -10.85 -8.40
C GLY A 70 11.86 -9.38 -8.50
N TYR A 71 11.02 -8.89 -7.58
CA TYR A 71 10.68 -7.47 -7.53
C TYR A 71 11.82 -6.67 -6.91
N VAL A 72 12.07 -5.48 -7.45
CA VAL A 72 13.09 -4.55 -6.97
C VAL A 72 12.47 -3.24 -6.54
N ARG A 73 13.12 -2.55 -5.59
CA ARG A 73 12.77 -1.17 -5.25
C ARG A 73 13.01 -0.27 -6.47
N LYS A 74 11.99 0.47 -6.88
CA LYS A 74 11.96 1.49 -7.93
C LYS A 74 12.05 2.92 -7.37
N GLY A 75 11.59 3.12 -6.13
CA GLY A 75 11.63 4.39 -5.42
C GLY A 75 12.41 4.30 -4.11
N SER A 76 12.70 5.46 -3.52
CA SER A 76 13.38 5.56 -2.23
C SER A 76 12.68 6.57 -1.33
N GLU A 77 12.56 6.21 -0.06
CA GLU A 77 12.07 7.05 1.04
C GLU A 77 13.11 6.99 2.16
N ASN A 78 13.04 7.95 3.10
CA ASN A 78 13.99 8.01 4.23
C ASN A 78 13.95 6.75 5.11
N VAL A 79 12.81 6.06 5.12
CA VAL A 79 12.61 4.80 5.83
C VAL A 79 12.86 3.63 4.89
N VAL A 80 13.90 2.84 5.18
CA VAL A 80 14.37 1.73 4.32
C VAL A 80 14.18 0.34 4.92
N GLY A 81 13.57 0.24 6.10
CA GLY A 81 13.34 -1.04 6.77
C GLY A 81 12.41 -1.99 6.00
N PRO A 82 12.51 -3.31 6.25
CA PRO A 82 11.64 -4.28 5.61
C PRO A 82 10.20 -4.14 6.11
N MET A 83 9.23 -4.25 5.20
CA MET A 83 7.82 -4.35 5.53
C MET A 83 7.50 -5.81 5.85
N PRO A 84 6.92 -6.13 7.02
CA PRO A 84 6.57 -7.51 7.35
C PRO A 84 5.37 -8.02 6.55
N PRO A 85 5.25 -9.36 6.35
CA PRO A 85 4.08 -9.96 5.69
C PRO A 85 2.81 -9.80 6.53
N HIS A 86 1.72 -9.39 5.87
CA HIS A 86 0.39 -9.26 6.47
C HIS A 86 -0.62 -10.27 5.88
N GLY A 87 -0.20 -11.19 5.03
CA GLY A 87 -1.08 -12.20 4.43
C GLY A 87 -1.80 -13.10 5.45
N GLY A 88 -1.23 -13.28 6.64
CA GLY A 88 -1.88 -14.00 7.75
C GLY A 88 -2.70 -13.13 8.70
N ILE A 89 -2.66 -11.80 8.54
CA ILE A 89 -3.34 -10.82 9.40
C ILE A 89 -4.62 -10.31 8.72
N VAL A 90 -4.53 -10.01 7.42
CA VAL A 90 -5.67 -9.55 6.63
C VAL A 90 -6.61 -10.72 6.38
N LYS A 91 -7.87 -10.56 6.81
CA LYS A 91 -8.83 -11.67 6.93
C LYS A 91 -9.31 -12.24 5.60
N SER A 92 -9.22 -11.48 4.51
CA SER A 92 -9.69 -11.90 3.19
C SER A 92 -9.03 -11.11 2.06
N ASN A 93 -9.09 -11.64 0.84
CA ASN A 93 -8.64 -10.93 -0.36
C ASN A 93 -9.48 -9.65 -0.59
N ASP A 94 -10.76 -9.66 -0.23
CA ASP A 94 -11.63 -8.48 -0.32
C ASP A 94 -11.15 -7.36 0.60
N ASP A 95 -10.85 -7.70 1.87
CA ASP A 95 -10.31 -6.76 2.85
C ASP A 95 -8.95 -6.21 2.38
N MET A 96 -8.10 -7.05 1.77
CA MET A 96 -6.85 -6.62 1.17
C MET A 96 -7.07 -5.60 0.06
N TRP A 97 -8.00 -5.87 -0.86
CA TRP A 97 -8.31 -4.95 -1.95
C TRP A 97 -8.91 -3.64 -1.46
N LYS A 98 -9.71 -3.67 -0.40
CA LYS A 98 -10.24 -2.46 0.25
C LYS A 98 -9.12 -1.64 0.90
N ILE A 99 -8.17 -2.29 1.57
CA ILE A 99 -6.97 -1.59 2.10
C ILE A 99 -6.22 -0.90 0.97
N ILE A 100 -5.95 -1.60 -0.14
CA ILE A 100 -5.26 -1.04 -1.30
C ILE A 100 -6.07 0.12 -1.92
N ALA A 101 -7.39 -0.02 -2.01
CA ALA A 101 -8.26 1.04 -2.49
C ALA A 101 -8.18 2.31 -1.62
N TRP A 102 -8.12 2.15 -0.29
CA TRP A 102 -7.86 3.29 0.59
C TRP A 102 -6.48 3.91 0.36
N ILE A 103 -5.43 3.11 0.17
CA ILE A 103 -4.08 3.63 -0.15
C ILE A 103 -4.12 4.46 -1.43
N TRP A 104 -4.79 3.97 -2.48
CA TRP A 104 -4.99 4.74 -3.72
C TRP A 104 -5.81 6.03 -3.49
N SER A 105 -6.76 6.03 -2.56
CA SER A 105 -7.53 7.25 -2.27
C SER A 105 -6.69 8.38 -1.66
N ILE A 106 -5.68 8.04 -0.85
CA ILE A 106 -4.77 9.01 -0.24
C ILE A 106 -3.54 9.31 -1.12
N ASN A 107 -3.24 8.43 -2.07
CA ASN A 107 -2.16 8.55 -3.05
C ASN A 107 -2.62 8.00 -4.40
N PRO A 108 -3.31 8.82 -5.22
CA PRO A 108 -3.88 8.33 -6.47
C PRO A 108 -2.80 7.89 -7.47
N PRO A 109 -2.87 6.65 -7.99
CA PRO A 109 -1.83 6.09 -8.86
C PRO A 109 -1.70 6.81 -10.21
N ASP A 110 -2.75 7.52 -10.64
CA ASP A 110 -2.82 8.23 -11.93
C ASP A 110 -2.52 9.73 -11.81
N LYS A 111 -2.32 10.25 -10.59
CA LYS A 111 -1.73 11.57 -10.45
C LYS A 111 -0.25 11.43 -10.82
N LYS A 112 0.15 12.03 -11.94
CA LYS A 112 1.57 12.27 -12.22
C LYS A 112 2.17 12.86 -10.96
N ALA A 113 3.26 12.26 -10.45
CA ALA A 113 4.09 12.89 -9.44
C ALA A 113 4.23 14.35 -9.84
N ALA A 114 3.77 15.27 -8.98
CA ALA A 114 3.87 16.68 -9.22
C ALA A 114 5.32 16.94 -9.58
N SER A 115 5.55 17.28 -10.85
CA SER A 115 6.88 17.60 -11.32
C SER A 115 7.38 18.71 -10.43
N ALA A 116 8.46 18.46 -9.69
CA ALA A 116 9.21 19.52 -9.04
C ALA A 116 9.48 20.59 -10.12
N GLN A 117 8.78 21.72 -10.00
CA GLN A 117 9.07 22.95 -10.71
C GLN A 117 10.02 23.79 -9.85
#